data_AF-A0A9D7ZGE7-F1
#
_entry.id   AF-A0A9D7ZGE7-F1
#
_cell.length_a   1.000
_cell.length_b   1.000
_cell.length_c   1.000
_cell.angle_alpha   90.00
_cell.angle_beta   90.00
_cell.angle_gamma   90.00
#
_symmetry.space_group_name_H-M   'P 1'
#
loop_
_entity.id
_entity.type
_entity.pdbx_description
1 polymer ?
#
loop_
_entity_poly.entity_id
_entity_poly.type
_entity_poly.pdbx_seq_one_letter_code
_entity_poly.pdbx_strand_id
1 'polypeptide(L)'
;MQNIKQFWINSYKLSPLAFYCEMIEAVFLISASAILSITILDPDGWHFVPLYLIGSMLGIISAIIRQAAFVIVLCSWFTAMNLYALVQLIGAL
;
A
#
# COMPACT_ATOMS: atom_id res chain seq x y z
N MET A 1 -23.59 -18.12 1.59
CA MET A 1 -22.37 -17.55 2.18
C MET A 1 -21.18 -18.05 1.38
N GLN A 2 -20.42 -17.18 0.71
CA GLN A 2 -19.19 -17.61 0.06
C GLN A 2 -18.11 -17.81 1.13
N ASN A 3 -17.54 -19.01 1.21
CA ASN A 3 -16.39 -19.27 2.09
C ASN A 3 -15.25 -18.31 1.74
N ILE A 4 -14.49 -17.84 2.74
CA ILE A 4 -13.32 -16.97 2.55
C ILE A 4 -12.38 -17.55 1.49
N LYS A 5 -12.12 -18.87 1.52
CA LYS A 5 -11.34 -19.55 0.49
C LYS A 5 -11.88 -19.31 -0.94
N GLN A 6 -13.19 -19.34 -1.12
CA GLN A 6 -13.83 -19.15 -2.41
C GLN A 6 -13.74 -17.70 -2.88
N PHE A 7 -13.83 -16.73 -1.95
CA PHE A 7 -13.64 -15.31 -2.26
C PHE A 7 -12.25 -15.06 -2.84
N TRP A 8 -11.20 -15.56 -2.19
CA TRP A 8 -9.81 -15.42 -2.65
C TRP A 8 -9.58 -16.10 -4.00
N ILE A 9 -10.12 -17.31 -4.22
CA ILE A 9 -10.06 -18.01 -5.51
C ILE A 9 -10.76 -17.21 -6.62
N ASN A 10 -11.94 -16.67 -6.34
CA ASN A 10 -12.68 -15.88 -7.32
C ASN A 10 -11.96 -14.56 -7.64
N SER A 11 -11.36 -13.92 -6.63
CA SER A 11 -10.55 -12.70 -6.78
C SER A 11 -9.34 -12.94 -7.69
N TYR A 12 -8.63 -14.06 -7.50
CA TYR A 12 -7.52 -14.47 -8.35
C TYR A 12 -7.95 -14.78 -9.79
N LYS A 13 -9.10 -15.45 -9.97
CA LYS A 13 -9.63 -15.79 -11.31
C LYS A 13 -10.10 -14.56 -12.09
N LEU A 14 -10.62 -13.54 -11.41
CA LEU A 14 -11.06 -12.28 -12.02
C LEU A 14 -9.89 -11.46 -12.55
N SER A 15 -8.85 -11.28 -11.73
CA SER A 15 -7.62 -10.61 -12.16
C SER A 15 -6.44 -11.05 -11.29
N PRO A 16 -5.58 -11.96 -11.78
CA PRO A 16 -4.44 -12.45 -11.01
C PRO A 16 -3.43 -11.33 -10.73
N LEU A 17 -3.26 -10.38 -11.66
CA LEU A 17 -2.39 -9.22 -11.48
C LEU A 17 -2.88 -8.34 -10.32
N ALA A 18 -4.17 -7.98 -10.31
CA ALA A 18 -4.74 -7.14 -9.25
C ALA A 18 -4.65 -7.83 -7.88
N PHE A 19 -4.87 -9.14 -7.84
CA PHE A 19 -4.79 -9.93 -6.62
C PHE A 19 -3.37 -9.94 -6.01
N TYR A 20 -2.33 -10.16 -6.82
CA TYR A 20 -0.95 -10.09 -6.30
C TYR A 20 -0.57 -8.66 -5.90
N CYS A 21 -1.01 -7.64 -6.65
CA CYS A 21 -0.82 -6.25 -6.25
C CYS A 21 -1.45 -5.96 -4.88
N GLU A 22 -2.69 -6.39 -4.63
CA GLU A 22 -3.37 -6.23 -3.33
C GLU A 22 -2.66 -6.98 -2.20
N MET A 23 -2.14 -8.18 -2.46
CA MET A 23 -1.40 -8.94 -1.45
C MET A 23 -0.11 -8.23 -1.04
N ILE A 24 0.68 -7.80 -2.03
CA ILE A 24 1.96 -7.12 -1.78
C ILE A 24 1.69 -5.74 -1.15
N GLU A 25 0.72 -4.99 -1.67
CA GLU A 25 0.20 -3.77 -1.05
C GLU A 25 -0.10 -3.99 0.43
N ALA A 26 -0.93 -4.99 0.77
CA ALA A 26 -1.33 -5.25 2.13
C ALA A 26 -0.13 -5.54 3.04
N VAL A 27 0.81 -6.39 2.59
CA VAL A 27 2.02 -6.71 3.37
C VAL A 27 2.85 -5.45 3.63
N PHE A 28 3.06 -4.61 2.62
CA PHE A 28 3.87 -3.39 2.74
C PHE A 28 3.20 -2.35 3.63
N LEU A 29 1.90 -2.08 3.44
CA LEU A 29 1.15 -1.12 4.25
C LEU A 29 1.03 -1.55 5.71
N ILE A 30 0.82 -2.85 5.97
CA ILE A 30 0.78 -3.39 7.35
C ILE A 30 2.16 -3.27 8.00
N SER A 31 3.23 -3.61 7.29
CA SER A 31 4.60 -3.52 7.82
C SER A 31 5.00 -2.08 8.11
N ALA A 32 4.69 -1.14 7.20
CA ALA A 32 4.93 0.28 7.38
C ALA A 32 4.17 0.83 8.60
N SER A 33 2.89 0.44 8.74
CA SER A 33 2.05 0.81 9.88
C SER A 33 2.60 0.27 11.20
N ALA A 34 3.09 -0.97 11.21
CA ALA A 34 3.70 -1.57 12.38
C ALA A 34 4.97 -0.83 12.81
N ILE A 35 5.88 -0.55 11.86
CA ILE A 35 7.12 0.20 12.14
C ILE A 35 6.79 1.57 12.70
N LEU A 36 5.95 2.35 12.01
CA LEU A 36 5.55 3.68 12.46
C LEU A 36 4.91 3.66 13.86
N SER A 37 4.06 2.66 14.14
CA SER A 37 3.39 2.54 15.43
C SER A 37 4.36 2.21 16.56
N ILE A 38 5.38 1.39 16.30
CA ILE A 38 6.39 1.00 17.28
C ILE A 38 7.40 2.14 17.49
N THR A 39 7.78 2.85 16.43
CA THR A 39 8.77 3.94 16.46
C THR A 39 8.11 5.32 16.59
N ILE A 40 6.89 5.42 17.13
CA ILE A 40 6.11 6.67 17.04
C ILE A 40 6.75 7.86 17.75
N LEU A 41 7.55 7.61 18.80
CA LEU A 41 8.24 8.65 19.59
C LEU A 41 9.53 9.16 18.93
N ASP A 42 10.17 8.32 18.12
CA ASP A 42 11.36 8.63 17.32
C ASP A 42 11.21 7.98 15.94
N PRO A 43 10.50 8.65 15.01
CA PRO A 43 10.04 8.02 13.78
C PRO A 43 11.18 7.58 12.86
N ASP A 44 11.24 6.29 12.58
CA ASP A 44 12.21 5.73 11.63
C ASP A 44 11.71 5.89 10.17
N GLY A 45 11.72 7.14 9.71
CA GLY A 45 11.24 7.56 8.39
C GLY A 45 11.87 6.78 7.24
N TRP A 46 13.13 6.36 7.38
CA TRP A 46 13.86 5.64 6.33
C TRP A 46 13.28 4.26 6.02
N HIS A 47 12.60 3.62 6.98
CA HIS A 47 12.04 2.30 6.78
C HIS A 47 10.55 2.34 6.43
N PHE A 48 9.74 3.13 7.14
CA PHE A 48 8.29 3.10 6.91
C PHE A 48 7.85 3.88 5.66
N VAL A 49 8.54 4.97 5.29
CA VAL A 49 8.16 5.81 4.14
C VAL A 49 8.30 5.06 2.80
N PRO A 50 9.43 4.37 2.50
CA PRO A 50 9.53 3.59 1.27
C PRO A 50 8.50 2.45 1.19
N LEU A 51 8.20 1.82 2.34
CA LEU A 51 7.21 0.75 2.41
C LEU A 51 5.81 1.28 2.09
N TYR A 52 5.39 2.40 2.68
CA TYR A 52 4.12 3.03 2.32
C TYR A 52 4.08 3.45 0.86
N LEU A 53 5.16 3.99 0.32
CA LEU A 53 5.23 4.42 -1.09
C LEU A 53 5.00 3.24 -2.04
N ILE A 54 5.72 2.14 -1.85
CA ILE A 54 5.58 0.94 -2.69
C ILE A 54 4.18 0.34 -2.53
N GLY A 55 3.71 0.23 -1.29
CA GLY A 55 2.37 -0.29 -0.98
C GLY A 55 1.27 0.53 -1.64
N SER A 56 1.31 1.86 -1.52
CA SER A 56 0.30 2.74 -2.10
C SER A 56 0.34 2.78 -3.63
N MET A 57 1.52 2.67 -4.26
CA MET A 57 1.64 2.56 -5.72
C MET A 57 0.98 1.27 -6.24
N LEU A 58 1.21 0.15 -5.57
CA LEU A 58 0.55 -1.12 -5.90
C LEU A 58 -0.96 -1.05 -5.68
N GLY A 59 -1.41 -0.31 -4.66
CA GLY A 59 -2.82 -0.02 -4.42
C GLY A 59 -3.49 0.80 -5.51
N ILE A 60 -2.78 1.74 -6.14
CA ILE A 60 -3.31 2.44 -7.31
C ILE A 60 -3.48 1.46 -8.48
N ILE A 61 -2.48 0.61 -8.75
CA ILE A 61 -2.51 -0.36 -9.85
C ILE A 61 -3.66 -1.36 -9.66
N SER A 62 -3.81 -1.93 -8.47
CA SER A 62 -4.90 -2.86 -8.15
C SER A 62 -6.27 -2.18 -8.27
N ALA A 63 -6.41 -0.95 -7.76
CA ALA A 63 -7.65 -0.20 -7.78
C ALA A 63 -8.09 0.23 -9.19
N ILE A 64 -7.15 0.57 -10.08
CA ILE A 64 -7.45 0.82 -11.50
C ILE A 64 -8.01 -0.44 -12.15
N ILE A 65 -7.37 -1.60 -11.94
CA ILE A 65 -7.82 -2.86 -12.53
C ILE A 65 -9.22 -3.24 -12.00
N ARG A 66 -9.51 -2.93 -10.74
CA ARG A 66 -10.82 -3.20 -10.11
C ARG A 66 -11.85 -2.09 -10.24
N GLN A 67 -11.53 -1.01 -10.95
CA GLN A 67 -12.41 0.14 -11.15
C GLN A 67 -12.90 0.75 -9.82
N ALA A 68 -12.04 0.78 -8.80
CA ALA A 68 -12.36 1.27 -7.45
C ALA A 68 -11.95 2.74 -7.28
N ALA A 69 -12.79 3.67 -7.74
CA ALA A 69 -12.47 5.10 -7.82
C ALA A 69 -11.98 5.73 -6.49
N PHE A 70 -12.64 5.44 -5.36
CA PHE A 70 -12.24 5.99 -4.06
C PHE A 70 -10.90 5.44 -3.56
N VAL A 71 -10.59 4.17 -3.87
CA VAL A 71 -9.31 3.55 -3.51
C VAL A 71 -8.18 4.21 -4.31
N ILE A 72 -8.41 4.51 -5.59
CA ILE A 72 -7.45 5.25 -6.42
C ILE A 72 -7.11 6.60 -5.78
N VAL A 73 -8.12 7.36 -5.33
CA VAL A 73 -7.91 8.67 -4.68
C VAL A 73 -7.10 8.53 -3.40
N LEU A 74 -7.45 7.58 -2.52
CA LEU A 74 -6.75 7.36 -1.26
C LEU A 74 -5.29 6.91 -1.48
N CYS A 75 -5.07 5.93 -2.34
CA CYS A 75 -3.73 5.42 -2.63
C CYS A 75 -2.87 6.46 -3.38
N SER A 76 -3.48 7.30 -4.22
CA SER A 76 -2.80 8.44 -4.85
C SER A 76 -2.34 9.47 -3.82
N TRP A 77 -3.19 9.81 -2.85
CA TRP A 77 -2.83 10.70 -1.76
C TRP A 77 -1.70 10.13 -0.90
N PHE A 78 -1.78 8.87 -0.49
CA PHE A 78 -0.71 8.22 0.26
C PHE A 78 0.60 8.19 -0.53
N THR A 79 0.56 7.92 -1.83
CA THR A 79 1.74 7.95 -2.69
C THR A 79 2.36 9.34 -2.74
N ALA A 80 1.55 10.39 -2.91
CA ALA A 80 2.04 11.76 -2.94
C ALA A 80 2.68 12.20 -1.61
N MET A 81 2.04 11.89 -0.48
CA MET A 81 2.56 12.25 0.84
C MET A 81 3.85 11.50 1.19
N ASN A 82 3.94 10.20 0.87
CA ASN A 82 5.15 9.43 1.12
C ASN A 82 6.28 9.81 0.15
N LEU A 83 5.97 10.25 -1.07
CA LEU A 83 6.97 10.80 -1.98
C LEU A 83 7.54 12.11 -1.43
N TYR A 84 6.68 13.01 -0.94
CA TYR A 84 7.10 14.25 -0.28
C TYR A 84 7.97 13.95 0.95
N ALA A 85 7.55 13.02 1.82
CA ALA A 85 8.32 12.60 2.99
C ALA A 85 9.70 12.03 2.60
N LEU A 86 9.78 11.24 1.53
CA LEU A 86 11.05 10.69 1.04
C LEU A 86 11.99 11.80 0.56
N VAL A 87 11.48 12.80 -0.15
CA VAL A 87 12.28 13.96 -0.58
C VAL A 87 12.81 14.74 0.63
N GLN A 88 11.98 14.92 1.67
CA GLN A 88 12.42 15.57 2.91
C GLN A 88 13.51 14.76 3.64
N LEU A 89 13.38 13.44 3.71
CA LEU A 89 14.39 12.56 4.32
C LEU A 89 15.73 12.63 3.59
N ILE A 90 15.70 12.60 2.26
CA ILE A 90 16.92 12.71 1.44
C ILE A 90 17.54 14.12 1.58
N GLY A 91 16.72 15.17 1.60
CA GLY A 91 17.20 16.55 1.74
C GLY A 91 17.68 16.93 3.14
N ALA A 92 17.35 16.14 4.16
CA ALA A 92 17.81 16.32 5.54
C ALA A 92 19.17 15.63 5.82
N LEU A 93 19.72 14.91 4.85
CA LEU A 93 21.02 14.24 4.90
C LEU A 93 22.17 15.18 4.49
#